data_AF-A0A067QV52-F1
#
_entry.id   AF-A0A067QV52-F1
#
_cell.length_a   1.000
_cell.length_b   1.000
_cell.length_c   1.000
_cell.angle_alpha   90.00
_cell.angle_beta   90.00
_cell.angle_gamma   90.00
#
_symmetry.space_group_name_H-M   'P 1'
#
loop_
_entity.id
_entity.type
_entity.pdbx_description
1 polymer ?
#
loop_
_entity_poly.entity_id
_entity_poly.type
_entity_poly.pdbx_seq_one_letter_code
_entity_poly.pdbx_strand_id
1 'polypeptide(L)'
;MSCDGIVSCLINTLAALKYCAVPRAACMLLVVIMATLKFKDPSPYIMSQQIAPSADYAYARYLENKEMASKEGNPQEKIQMALFGVGRAGSIHLSNLVKNPWVILRYVVDDDQTKWAAIKSYWHLDNAEFLLNKDSDRVFQDTGVAAVVVASPTACHEETILGALQHRKHVFCEKPVAHSSASSENCYRLAAHYGKTLFCAFNRRFDPAYSLLKEQVRQGEVGHVQTIKVCSRDSPLPTIAYLSTSGGIFHDCAVHDIDIMCWILGEYPHRVTAHVYAHTPEIAAIGDYDTVAVVLSYPSGTIGLIDSTYGYDQRLEVFGQRGMLICNNERPMCGVESQIGLRGSQDQPIYFSFPSRYHRAYVNEMEHFLDVIQGKDKLKVLGHETLAVSKIASACEKSARTGESVELTWGPDDLPPK
;
A
#
# COMPACT_ATOMS: atom_id res chain seq x y z
N MET A 1 -50.53 20.86 -15.00
CA MET A 1 -50.92 20.93 -16.43
C MET A 1 -49.71 20.50 -17.23
N SER A 2 -49.76 19.35 -17.91
CA SER A 2 -48.62 18.81 -18.66
C SER A 2 -48.28 19.71 -19.86
N CYS A 3 -46.98 19.83 -20.18
CA CYS A 3 -46.49 20.59 -21.33
C CYS A 3 -47.17 20.16 -22.65
N ASP A 4 -47.56 18.88 -22.76
CA ASP A 4 -48.25 18.34 -23.93
C ASP A 4 -49.64 18.96 -24.15
N GLY A 5 -50.34 19.33 -23.08
CA GLY A 5 -51.65 19.98 -23.17
C GLY A 5 -51.55 21.42 -23.69
N ILE A 6 -50.46 22.12 -23.38
CA ILE A 6 -50.21 23.50 -23.84
C ILE A 6 -49.81 23.50 -25.33
N VAL A 7 -48.97 22.54 -25.75
CA VAL A 7 -48.56 22.39 -27.15
C VAL A 7 -49.74 21.97 -28.04
N SER A 8 -50.57 21.03 -27.59
CA SER A 8 -51.78 20.63 -28.33
C SER A 8 -52.80 21.78 -28.45
N CYS A 9 -52.92 22.62 -27.42
CA CYS A 9 -53.82 23.78 -27.45
C CYS A 9 -53.29 24.88 -28.41
N LEU A 10 -51.97 25.13 -28.42
CA LEU A 10 -51.34 26.09 -29.34
C LEU A 10 -51.38 25.64 -30.81
N ILE A 11 -51.18 24.35 -31.09
CA ILE A 11 -51.28 23.81 -32.47
C ILE A 11 -52.71 23.89 -32.99
N ASN A 12 -53.72 23.58 -32.17
CA ASN A 12 -55.12 23.70 -32.57
C ASN A 12 -55.57 25.15 -32.76
N THR A 13 -55.01 26.09 -31.98
CA THR A 13 -55.28 27.53 -32.15
C THR A 13 -54.63 28.09 -33.42
N LEU A 14 -53.46 27.57 -33.82
CA LEU A 14 -52.78 27.95 -35.07
C LEU A 14 -53.43 27.35 -36.33
N ALA A 15 -54.03 26.16 -36.24
CA ALA A 15 -54.78 25.56 -37.35
C ALA A 15 -56.08 26.34 -37.67
N ALA A 16 -56.66 27.04 -36.70
CA ALA A 16 -57.82 27.90 -36.87
C ALA A 16 -57.49 29.27 -37.52
N LEU A 17 -56.22 29.66 -37.58
CA LEU A 17 -55.74 30.93 -38.16
C LEU A 17 -55.35 30.81 -39.64
N LYS A 18 -56.05 29.99 -40.42
CA LYS A 18 -55.80 29.80 -41.87
C LYS A 18 -56.08 31.03 -42.75
N TYR A 19 -56.47 32.17 -42.19
CA TYR A 19 -56.69 33.42 -42.92
C TYR A 19 -56.18 34.63 -42.12
N CYS A 20 -54.88 34.73 -41.90
CA CYS A 20 -54.25 36.04 -41.70
C CYS A 20 -52.75 35.95 -41.98
N ALA A 21 -52.24 36.88 -42.80
CA ALA A 21 -50.84 36.96 -43.18
C ALA A 21 -49.98 37.28 -41.96
N VAL A 22 -49.37 36.26 -41.34
CA VAL A 22 -48.34 36.44 -40.32
C VAL A 22 -47.00 36.71 -41.02
N PRO A 23 -46.21 37.73 -40.62
CA PRO A 23 -44.93 38.04 -41.29
C PRO A 23 -43.93 36.89 -41.10
N ARG A 24 -43.19 36.53 -42.16
CA ARG A 24 -42.10 35.51 -42.14
C ARG A 24 -41.10 35.68 -40.98
N ALA A 25 -40.98 36.86 -40.39
CA ALA A 25 -40.16 37.13 -39.20
C ALA A 25 -40.63 36.40 -37.94
N ALA A 26 -41.94 36.18 -37.74
CA ALA A 26 -42.47 35.53 -36.54
C ALA A 26 -42.27 34.00 -36.54
N CYS A 27 -42.30 33.36 -37.71
CA CYS A 27 -41.94 31.94 -37.84
C CYS A 27 -40.44 31.68 -37.60
N MET A 28 -39.57 32.60 -38.01
CA MET A 28 -38.12 32.48 -37.74
C MET A 28 -37.80 32.67 -36.25
N LEU A 29 -38.53 33.54 -35.54
CA LEU A 29 -38.31 33.76 -34.11
C LEU A 29 -38.72 32.54 -33.26
N LEU A 30 -39.81 31.84 -33.60
CA LEU A 30 -40.24 30.62 -32.89
C LEU A 30 -39.33 29.41 -33.15
N VAL A 31 -38.77 29.27 -34.35
CA VAL A 31 -37.81 28.21 -34.69
C VAL A 31 -36.45 28.44 -34.02
N VAL A 32 -36.08 29.70 -33.76
CA VAL A 32 -34.83 30.04 -33.05
C VAL A 32 -34.98 29.99 -31.52
N ILE A 33 -36.18 30.24 -30.96
CA ILE A 33 -36.39 30.26 -29.50
C ILE A 33 -36.34 28.86 -28.85
N MET A 34 -36.44 27.76 -29.60
CA MET A 34 -36.55 26.41 -29.00
C MET A 34 -35.60 25.36 -29.59
N ALA A 35 -34.48 25.76 -30.18
CA ALA A 35 -33.49 24.82 -30.74
C ALA A 35 -32.88 23.89 -29.68
N THR A 36 -32.79 24.34 -28.42
CA THR A 36 -32.17 23.61 -27.32
C THR A 36 -33.15 22.91 -26.38
N LEU A 37 -34.46 23.14 -26.52
CA LEU A 37 -35.46 22.57 -25.63
C LEU A 37 -35.57 21.04 -25.73
N LYS A 38 -35.23 20.48 -26.89
CA LYS A 38 -35.10 19.03 -27.11
C LYS A 38 -33.84 18.40 -26.49
N PHE A 39 -32.92 19.21 -25.98
CA PHE A 39 -31.73 18.79 -25.26
C PHE A 39 -31.86 19.03 -23.74
N LYS A 40 -33.09 19.24 -23.23
CA LYS A 40 -33.32 19.26 -21.79
C LYS A 40 -33.19 17.84 -21.26
N ASP A 41 -32.06 17.58 -20.63
CA ASP A 41 -31.88 16.36 -19.86
C ASP A 41 -32.86 16.31 -18.68
N PRO A 42 -33.26 15.11 -18.24
CA PRO A 42 -33.98 14.96 -16.98
C PRO A 42 -33.18 15.59 -15.84
N SER A 43 -33.89 16.11 -14.84
CA SER A 43 -33.24 16.71 -13.69
C SER A 43 -32.23 15.73 -13.07
N PRO A 44 -31.03 16.18 -12.67
CA PRO A 44 -30.05 15.31 -12.02
C PRO A 44 -30.58 14.67 -10.72
N TYR A 45 -31.66 15.20 -10.14
CA TYR A 45 -32.33 14.63 -8.96
C TYR A 45 -33.24 13.43 -9.25
N ILE A 46 -33.59 13.19 -10.53
CA ILE A 46 -34.41 12.03 -10.95
C ILE A 46 -33.60 11.02 -11.77
N MET A 47 -32.33 11.33 -12.08
CA MET A 47 -31.41 10.38 -12.68
C MET A 47 -31.03 9.31 -11.63
N SER A 48 -30.84 8.07 -12.06
CA SER A 48 -30.31 7.02 -11.20
C SER A 48 -28.92 7.43 -10.70
N GLN A 49 -28.70 7.41 -9.37
CA GLN A 49 -27.38 7.67 -8.82
C GLN A 49 -26.40 6.63 -9.37
N GLN A 50 -25.34 7.11 -10.00
CA GLN A 50 -24.25 6.24 -10.44
C GLN A 50 -23.46 5.78 -9.21
N ILE A 51 -23.06 4.51 -9.23
CA ILE A 51 -22.12 3.98 -8.24
C ILE A 51 -20.76 4.64 -8.53
N ALA A 52 -20.14 5.21 -7.50
CA ALA A 52 -18.82 5.80 -7.64
C ALA A 52 -17.82 4.75 -8.16
N PRO A 53 -16.91 5.12 -9.08
CA PRO A 53 -15.94 4.19 -9.62
C PRO A 53 -15.05 3.67 -8.49
N SER A 54 -14.70 2.38 -8.51
CA SER A 54 -13.80 1.77 -7.52
C SER A 54 -12.42 2.41 -7.48
N ALA A 55 -12.01 3.08 -8.58
CA ALA A 55 -10.78 3.85 -8.65
C ALA A 55 -10.80 5.13 -7.77
N ASP A 56 -11.97 5.64 -7.37
CA ASP A 56 -12.09 6.71 -6.37
C ASP A 56 -12.29 6.13 -4.96
N TYR A 57 -11.27 5.38 -4.52
CA TYR A 57 -11.22 4.77 -3.19
C TYR A 57 -11.25 5.82 -2.06
N ALA A 58 -10.84 7.06 -2.33
CA ALA A 58 -10.95 8.15 -1.36
C ALA A 58 -12.42 8.50 -1.09
N TYR A 59 -13.25 8.55 -2.12
CA TYR A 59 -14.69 8.75 -1.97
C TYR A 59 -15.38 7.56 -1.29
N ALA A 60 -14.99 6.33 -1.63
CA ALA A 60 -15.49 5.13 -0.93
C ALA A 60 -15.21 5.23 0.58
N ARG A 61 -13.98 5.60 0.96
CA ARG A 61 -13.59 5.81 2.36
C ARG A 61 -14.33 6.97 3.02
N TYR A 62 -14.57 8.06 2.28
CA TYR A 62 -15.40 9.17 2.76
C TYR A 62 -16.82 8.71 3.12
N LEU A 63 -17.45 7.87 2.27
CA LEU A 63 -18.77 7.32 2.54
C LEU A 63 -18.77 6.43 3.79
N GLU A 64 -17.80 5.54 3.93
CA GLU A 64 -17.63 4.73 5.14
C GLU A 64 -17.53 5.61 6.40
N ASN A 65 -16.64 6.60 6.37
CA ASN A 65 -16.46 7.54 7.49
C ASN A 65 -17.76 8.30 7.81
N LYS A 66 -18.50 8.71 6.79
CA LYS A 66 -19.77 9.44 6.93
C LYS A 66 -20.87 8.57 7.52
N GLU A 67 -21.01 7.34 7.04
CA GLU A 67 -21.95 6.36 7.60
C GLU A 67 -21.62 6.04 9.06
N MET A 68 -20.33 5.96 9.40
CA MET A 68 -19.87 5.71 10.75
C MET A 68 -20.14 6.88 11.71
N ALA A 69 -19.97 8.13 11.25
CA ALA A 69 -20.34 9.31 12.03
C ALA A 69 -21.86 9.40 12.31
N SER A 70 -22.69 8.73 11.51
CA SER A 70 -24.15 8.76 11.60
C SER A 70 -24.78 7.64 12.42
N LYS A 71 -24.04 6.56 12.72
CA LYS A 71 -24.56 5.47 13.56
C LYS A 71 -24.42 5.85 15.03
N GLU A 72 -25.51 6.31 15.65
CA GLU A 72 -25.75 6.21 17.10
C GLU A 72 -25.86 4.72 17.47
N GLY A 73 -24.73 4.01 17.48
CA GLY A 73 -24.68 2.58 17.72
C GLY A 73 -23.37 2.25 18.40
N ASN A 74 -23.48 1.70 19.61
CA ASN A 74 -22.45 1.22 20.53
C ASN A 74 -21.00 1.53 20.10
N PRO A 75 -20.28 2.46 20.76
CA PRO A 75 -18.92 2.82 20.34
C PRO A 75 -18.09 1.55 20.25
N GLN A 76 -17.60 1.24 19.04
CA GLN A 76 -16.67 0.15 18.85
C GLN A 76 -15.54 0.32 19.87
N GLU A 77 -15.35 -0.68 20.73
CA GLU A 77 -14.38 -0.59 21.81
C GLU A 77 -12.99 -0.37 21.19
N LYS A 78 -12.35 0.76 21.54
CA LYS A 78 -11.05 1.10 20.97
C LYS A 78 -10.04 0.02 21.34
N ILE A 79 -9.22 -0.36 20.38
CA ILE A 79 -8.22 -1.40 20.52
C ILE A 79 -7.00 -0.81 21.22
N GLN A 80 -6.68 -1.31 22.41
CA GLN A 80 -5.46 -0.89 23.09
C GLN A 80 -4.26 -1.65 22.53
N MET A 81 -3.23 -0.91 22.18
CA MET A 81 -2.04 -1.43 21.50
C MET A 81 -0.75 -0.94 22.15
N ALA A 82 0.32 -1.67 21.87
CA ALA A 82 1.68 -1.28 22.21
C ALA A 82 2.54 -1.15 20.96
N LEU A 83 3.46 -0.19 20.92
CA LEU A 83 4.46 -0.04 19.87
C LEU A 83 5.85 -0.38 20.43
N PHE A 84 6.55 -1.30 19.81
CA PHE A 84 7.95 -1.64 20.07
C PHE A 84 8.82 -1.02 19.00
N GLY A 85 9.71 -0.10 19.39
CA GLY A 85 10.61 0.63 18.51
C GLY A 85 9.97 1.87 17.88
N VAL A 86 10.62 3.03 18.06
CA VAL A 86 10.27 4.32 17.43
C VAL A 86 11.44 4.80 16.56
N GLY A 87 12.01 3.88 15.80
CA GLY A 87 13.02 4.16 14.77
C GLY A 87 12.42 4.71 13.48
N ARG A 88 13.07 4.43 12.34
CA ARG A 88 12.64 4.89 11.01
C ARG A 88 11.22 4.42 10.65
N ALA A 89 10.96 3.12 10.72
CA ALA A 89 9.62 2.56 10.47
C ALA A 89 8.68 2.78 11.65
N GLY A 90 9.17 2.60 12.89
CA GLY A 90 8.39 2.81 14.10
C GLY A 90 7.76 4.20 14.20
N SER A 91 8.45 5.26 13.74
CA SER A 91 7.90 6.62 13.70
C SER A 91 6.75 6.78 12.69
N ILE A 92 6.76 6.03 11.59
CA ILE A 92 5.65 6.01 10.61
C ILE A 92 4.43 5.36 11.25
N HIS A 93 4.62 4.19 11.85
CA HIS A 93 3.55 3.46 12.54
C HIS A 93 3.01 4.21 13.75
N LEU A 94 3.87 4.89 14.52
CA LEU A 94 3.44 5.76 15.60
C LEU A 94 2.46 6.83 15.11
N SER A 95 2.76 7.49 14.00
CA SER A 95 1.86 8.49 13.42
C SER A 95 0.50 7.90 13.07
N ASN A 96 0.49 6.70 12.49
CA ASN A 96 -0.74 6.01 12.10
C ASN A 96 -1.56 5.59 13.33
N LEU A 97 -0.92 5.03 14.36
CA LEU A 97 -1.58 4.62 15.60
C LEU A 97 -2.22 5.81 16.32
N VAL A 98 -1.49 6.94 16.45
CA VAL A 98 -1.98 8.13 17.15
C VAL A 98 -3.13 8.82 16.41
N LYS A 99 -3.10 8.81 15.07
CA LYS A 99 -4.17 9.40 14.24
C LYS A 99 -5.39 8.50 14.08
N ASN A 100 -5.29 7.21 14.42
CA ASN A 100 -6.38 6.27 14.23
C ASN A 100 -7.41 6.37 15.37
N PRO A 101 -8.68 6.70 15.08
CA PRO A 101 -9.71 6.86 16.12
C PRO A 101 -10.07 5.56 16.85
N TRP A 102 -9.75 4.40 16.27
CA TRP A 102 -10.03 3.07 16.81
C TRP A 102 -8.91 2.52 17.72
N VAL A 103 -7.81 3.26 17.88
CA VAL A 103 -6.64 2.79 18.63
C VAL A 103 -6.44 3.63 19.89
N ILE A 104 -6.06 2.96 20.97
CA ILE A 104 -5.46 3.58 22.15
C ILE A 104 -4.03 3.07 22.23
N LEU A 105 -3.05 3.93 21.99
CA LEU A 105 -1.65 3.59 22.20
C LEU A 105 -1.36 3.62 23.71
N ARG A 106 -1.31 2.43 24.32
CA ARG A 106 -1.13 2.27 25.76
C ARG A 106 0.33 2.27 26.18
N TYR A 107 1.18 1.64 25.37
CA TYR A 107 2.61 1.48 25.63
C TYR A 107 3.46 1.86 24.42
N VAL A 108 4.61 2.46 24.68
CA VAL A 108 5.71 2.62 23.73
C VAL A 108 6.96 2.01 24.36
N VAL A 109 7.57 1.03 23.72
CA VAL A 109 8.77 0.34 24.19
C VAL A 109 9.94 0.75 23.29
N ASP A 110 10.90 1.49 23.82
CA ASP A 110 12.06 1.96 23.07
C ASP A 110 13.26 2.21 24.01
N ASP A 111 14.42 1.65 23.70
CA ASP A 111 15.60 1.76 24.57
C ASP A 111 16.28 3.14 24.52
N ASP A 112 15.97 3.98 23.53
CA ASP A 112 16.49 5.35 23.43
C ASP A 112 15.62 6.34 24.20
N GLN A 113 15.86 6.38 25.51
CA GLN A 113 15.16 7.28 26.43
C GLN A 113 15.31 8.77 26.10
N THR A 114 16.35 9.14 25.35
CA THR A 114 16.61 10.54 25.00
C THR A 114 15.51 11.14 24.12
N LYS A 115 14.78 10.29 23.38
CA LYS A 115 13.69 10.69 22.48
C LYS A 115 12.33 10.80 23.16
N TRP A 116 12.14 10.15 24.32
CA TRP A 116 10.83 9.94 24.93
C TRP A 116 10.08 11.25 25.21
N ALA A 117 10.74 12.25 25.81
CA ALA A 117 10.11 13.52 26.17
C ALA A 117 9.62 14.29 24.93
N ALA A 118 10.44 14.33 23.88
CA ALA A 118 10.08 14.99 22.62
C ALA A 118 8.90 14.30 21.92
N ILE A 119 8.93 12.96 21.87
CA ILE A 119 7.83 12.16 21.29
C ILE A 119 6.53 12.37 22.06
N LYS A 120 6.57 12.29 23.41
CA LYS A 120 5.40 12.49 24.26
C LYS A 120 4.78 13.87 24.05
N SER A 121 5.62 14.91 24.05
CA SER A 121 5.16 16.28 23.87
C SER A 121 4.56 16.53 22.49
N TYR A 122 5.20 16.05 21.42
CA TYR A 122 4.75 16.29 20.06
C TYR A 122 3.44 15.55 19.72
N TRP A 123 3.30 14.31 20.18
CA TRP A 123 2.13 13.46 19.89
C TRP A 123 1.06 13.48 21.00
N HIS A 124 1.24 14.27 22.05
CA HIS A 124 0.32 14.36 23.20
C HIS A 124 0.05 12.99 23.87
N LEU A 125 1.13 12.24 24.13
CA LEU A 125 1.08 10.87 24.65
C LEU A 125 1.17 10.79 26.18
N ASP A 126 0.57 11.74 26.90
CA ASP A 126 0.62 11.81 28.36
C ASP A 126 0.03 10.56 29.04
N ASN A 127 -0.91 9.90 28.37
CA ASN A 127 -1.57 8.67 28.86
C ASN A 127 -0.89 7.38 28.39
N ALA A 128 0.12 7.46 27.50
CA ALA A 128 0.89 6.32 27.07
C ALA A 128 2.12 6.13 27.97
N GLU A 129 2.33 4.89 28.42
CA GLU A 129 3.49 4.55 29.22
C GLU A 129 4.69 4.21 28.33
N PHE A 130 5.85 4.79 28.62
CA PHE A 130 7.08 4.52 27.89
C PHE A 130 7.96 3.59 28.72
N LEU A 131 8.44 2.50 28.10
CA LEU A 131 9.16 1.42 28.75
C LEU A 131 10.46 1.13 28.01
N LEU A 132 11.46 0.63 28.75
CA LEU A 132 12.63 0.00 28.16
C LEU A 132 12.28 -1.43 27.70
N ASN A 133 13.04 -1.98 26.76
CA ASN A 133 12.78 -3.33 26.26
C ASN A 133 12.84 -4.41 27.36
N LYS A 134 13.74 -4.23 28.34
CA LYS A 134 13.85 -5.11 29.52
C LYS A 134 12.59 -5.16 30.39
N ASP A 135 11.70 -4.18 30.26
CA ASP A 135 10.46 -4.05 31.03
C ASP A 135 9.22 -4.42 30.17
N SER A 136 9.44 -5.02 28.99
CA SER A 136 8.40 -5.40 28.02
C SER A 136 7.38 -6.41 28.56
N ASP A 137 7.75 -7.22 29.56
CA ASP A 137 6.84 -8.14 30.26
C ASP A 137 5.58 -7.44 30.77
N ARG A 138 5.67 -6.15 31.15
CA ARG A 138 4.52 -5.35 31.57
C ARG A 138 3.48 -5.20 30.46
N VAL A 139 3.93 -5.06 29.21
CA VAL A 139 3.06 -5.02 28.04
C VAL A 139 2.39 -6.37 27.86
N PHE A 140 3.16 -7.46 27.94
CA PHE A 140 2.64 -8.81 27.70
C PHE A 140 1.61 -9.22 28.76
N GLN A 141 1.84 -8.87 30.01
CA GLN A 141 0.96 -9.20 31.13
C GLN A 141 -0.30 -8.30 31.21
N ASP A 142 -0.31 -7.13 30.58
CA ASP A 142 -1.50 -6.28 30.55
C ASP A 142 -2.59 -6.88 29.65
N THR A 143 -3.63 -7.43 30.28
CA THR A 143 -4.79 -8.02 29.59
C THR A 143 -5.62 -7.01 28.77
N GLY A 144 -5.47 -5.71 29.02
CA GLY A 144 -6.11 -4.65 28.23
C GLY A 144 -5.48 -4.48 26.85
N VAL A 145 -4.20 -4.83 26.68
CA VAL A 145 -3.49 -4.72 25.39
C VAL A 145 -3.88 -5.89 24.48
N ALA A 146 -4.56 -5.58 23.38
CA ALA A 146 -5.04 -6.58 22.43
C ALA A 146 -3.98 -6.96 21.37
N ALA A 147 -3.12 -6.00 20.99
CA ALA A 147 -2.15 -6.19 19.93
C ALA A 147 -0.86 -5.39 20.15
N VAL A 148 0.23 -5.85 19.53
CA VAL A 148 1.52 -5.16 19.52
C VAL A 148 1.96 -4.87 18.08
N VAL A 149 2.63 -3.73 17.89
CA VAL A 149 3.34 -3.35 16.66
C VAL A 149 4.83 -3.50 16.94
N VAL A 150 5.49 -4.38 16.20
CA VAL A 150 6.92 -4.67 16.33
C VAL A 150 7.64 -3.98 15.17
N ALA A 151 8.28 -2.85 15.48
CA ALA A 151 9.10 -2.05 14.57
C ALA A 151 10.47 -1.72 15.20
N SER A 152 10.92 -2.58 16.12
CA SER A 152 12.23 -2.56 16.75
C SER A 152 13.30 -3.10 15.77
N PRO A 153 14.59 -3.14 16.13
CA PRO A 153 15.58 -3.80 15.28
C PRO A 153 15.24 -5.29 15.07
N THR A 154 15.45 -5.81 13.85
CA THR A 154 15.10 -7.19 13.44
C THR A 154 15.57 -8.27 14.41
N ALA A 155 16.74 -8.08 15.05
CA ALA A 155 17.28 -9.02 16.03
C ALA A 155 16.36 -9.24 17.25
N CYS A 156 15.50 -8.27 17.58
CA CYS A 156 14.59 -8.31 18.71
C CYS A 156 13.17 -8.76 18.32
N HIS A 157 12.89 -8.94 17.03
CA HIS A 157 11.54 -9.25 16.57
C HIS A 157 11.03 -10.57 17.13
N GLU A 158 11.80 -11.66 16.98
CA GLU A 158 11.38 -13.01 17.38
C GLU A 158 10.97 -13.04 18.85
N GLU A 159 11.83 -12.56 19.76
CA GLU A 159 11.54 -12.54 21.20
C GLU A 159 10.22 -11.78 21.50
N THR A 160 10.06 -10.60 20.90
CA THR A 160 8.87 -9.76 21.09
C THR A 160 7.60 -10.45 20.55
N ILE A 161 7.69 -11.05 19.36
CA ILE A 161 6.59 -11.78 18.72
C ILE A 161 6.17 -12.96 19.59
N LEU A 162 7.13 -13.80 20.02
CA LEU A 162 6.83 -14.98 20.82
C LEU A 162 6.20 -14.59 22.16
N GLY A 163 6.75 -13.58 22.84
CA GLY A 163 6.21 -13.06 24.11
C GLY A 163 4.77 -12.55 23.98
N ALA A 164 4.49 -11.78 22.93
CA ALA A 164 3.14 -11.27 22.66
C ALA A 164 2.14 -12.41 22.34
N LEU A 165 2.52 -13.36 21.48
CA LEU A 165 1.66 -14.48 21.08
C LEU A 165 1.33 -15.40 22.26
N GLN A 166 2.32 -15.72 23.11
CA GLN A 166 2.14 -16.50 24.33
C GLN A 166 1.12 -15.87 25.28
N HIS A 167 1.08 -14.54 25.33
CA HIS A 167 0.12 -13.76 26.11
C HIS A 167 -1.14 -13.38 25.33
N ARG A 168 -1.46 -14.13 24.26
CA ARG A 168 -2.70 -14.05 23.49
C ARG A 168 -2.93 -12.69 22.82
N LYS A 169 -1.87 -11.99 22.44
CA LYS A 169 -1.94 -10.73 21.69
C LYS A 169 -1.77 -10.98 20.19
N HIS A 170 -2.41 -10.14 19.38
CA HIS A 170 -2.15 -10.10 17.95
C HIS A 170 -0.86 -9.31 17.68
N VAL A 171 -0.19 -9.61 16.58
CA VAL A 171 1.12 -9.03 16.25
C VAL A 171 1.10 -8.46 14.84
N PHE A 172 1.41 -7.17 14.74
CA PHE A 172 1.83 -6.51 13.51
C PHE A 172 3.35 -6.41 13.58
N CYS A 173 4.09 -6.90 12.59
CA CYS A 173 5.55 -6.92 12.60
C CYS A 173 6.11 -6.34 11.31
N GLU A 174 7.07 -5.43 11.44
CA GLU A 174 7.88 -4.97 10.33
C GLU A 174 8.68 -6.11 9.70
N LYS A 175 8.98 -5.96 8.41
CA LYS A 175 9.79 -6.93 7.67
C LYS A 175 11.28 -6.73 7.98
N PRO A 176 12.07 -7.81 8.01
CA PRO A 176 11.65 -9.21 8.02
C PRO A 176 11.13 -9.64 9.41
N VAL A 177 10.24 -10.65 9.45
CA VAL A 177 9.61 -11.14 10.69
C VAL A 177 10.63 -11.60 11.74
N ALA A 178 11.73 -12.20 11.30
CA ALA A 178 12.86 -12.53 12.15
C ALA A 178 14.16 -12.54 11.34
N HIS A 179 15.29 -12.65 12.03
CA HIS A 179 16.62 -12.69 11.41
C HIS A 179 16.88 -13.97 10.59
N SER A 180 16.11 -15.04 10.80
CA SER A 180 16.25 -16.30 10.07
C SER A 180 14.91 -16.85 9.60
N SER A 181 14.93 -17.68 8.55
CA SER A 181 13.75 -18.37 8.05
C SER A 181 13.16 -19.31 9.11
N ALA A 182 14.00 -20.03 9.85
CA ALA A 182 13.55 -20.96 10.89
C ALA A 182 12.87 -20.22 12.05
N SER A 183 13.42 -19.08 12.46
CA SER A 183 12.80 -18.18 13.45
C SER A 183 11.46 -17.64 12.96
N SER A 184 11.37 -17.22 11.71
CA SER A 184 10.12 -16.73 11.10
C SER A 184 9.05 -17.82 11.05
N GLU A 185 9.44 -19.04 10.65
CA GLU A 185 8.55 -20.21 10.63
C GLU A 185 8.04 -20.54 12.05
N ASN A 186 8.94 -20.51 13.04
CA ASN A 186 8.58 -20.70 14.45
C ASN A 186 7.55 -19.66 14.93
N CYS A 187 7.72 -18.39 14.56
CA CYS A 187 6.77 -17.31 14.87
C CYS A 187 5.39 -17.59 14.26
N TYR A 188 5.31 -17.95 12.97
CA TYR A 188 4.04 -18.27 12.31
C TYR A 188 3.38 -19.52 12.87
N ARG A 189 4.16 -20.57 13.17
CA ARG A 189 3.68 -21.78 13.83
C ARG A 189 3.06 -21.47 15.19
N LEU A 190 3.70 -20.60 15.97
CA LEU A 190 3.20 -20.19 17.29
C LEU A 190 1.93 -19.32 17.18
N ALA A 191 1.88 -18.43 16.18
CA ALA A 191 0.70 -17.62 15.90
C ALA A 191 -0.52 -18.50 15.57
N ALA A 192 -0.33 -19.50 14.71
CA ALA A 192 -1.34 -20.51 14.41
C ALA A 192 -1.75 -21.31 15.65
N HIS A 193 -0.78 -21.76 16.46
CA HIS A 193 -1.03 -22.53 17.68
C HIS A 193 -1.93 -21.78 18.68
N TYR A 194 -1.72 -20.47 18.85
CA TYR A 194 -2.52 -19.67 19.77
C TYR A 194 -3.78 -19.06 19.16
N GLY A 195 -4.02 -19.27 17.86
CA GLY A 195 -5.15 -18.65 17.14
C GLY A 195 -5.05 -17.14 17.09
N LYS A 196 -3.82 -16.60 16.99
CA LYS A 196 -3.55 -15.16 16.95
C LYS A 196 -2.93 -14.76 15.63
N THR A 197 -3.20 -13.52 15.24
CA THR A 197 -2.71 -12.95 13.98
C THR A 197 -1.24 -12.58 14.12
N LEU A 198 -0.41 -13.03 13.19
CA LEU A 198 0.91 -12.45 12.92
C LEU A 198 0.89 -11.88 11.51
N PHE A 199 0.90 -10.56 11.41
CA PHE A 199 0.91 -9.81 10.16
C PHE A 199 2.32 -9.28 9.88
N CYS A 200 2.85 -9.55 8.68
CA CYS A 200 4.09 -8.96 8.19
C CYS A 200 3.78 -7.70 7.38
N ALA A 201 4.45 -6.59 7.69
CA ALA A 201 4.21 -5.27 7.10
C ALA A 201 4.80 -5.11 5.69
N PHE A 202 4.29 -5.90 4.73
CA PHE A 202 4.53 -5.68 3.29
C PHE A 202 3.63 -4.55 2.77
N ASN A 203 3.90 -3.33 3.26
CA ASN A 203 3.10 -2.13 3.03
C ASN A 203 2.77 -1.88 1.55
N ARG A 204 3.69 -2.19 0.62
CA ARG A 204 3.48 -1.97 -0.82
C ARG A 204 2.29 -2.75 -1.39
N ARG A 205 1.88 -3.88 -0.82
CA ARG A 205 0.65 -4.59 -1.22
C ARG A 205 -0.62 -3.77 -0.95
N PHE A 206 -0.54 -2.79 -0.05
CA PHE A 206 -1.63 -1.89 0.33
C PHE A 206 -1.57 -0.54 -0.40
N ASP A 207 -0.64 -0.39 -1.33
CA ASP A 207 -0.60 0.74 -2.25
C ASP A 207 -1.79 0.64 -3.23
N PRO A 208 -2.64 1.67 -3.34
CA PRO A 208 -3.80 1.63 -4.21
C PRO A 208 -3.46 1.45 -5.69
N ALA A 209 -2.34 2.01 -6.16
CA ALA A 209 -1.93 1.90 -7.55
C ALA A 209 -1.44 0.48 -7.86
N TYR A 210 -0.63 -0.13 -6.98
CA TYR A 210 -0.24 -1.53 -7.13
C TYR A 210 -1.42 -2.49 -6.97
N SER A 211 -2.39 -2.18 -6.10
CA SER A 211 -3.61 -2.98 -5.96
C SER A 211 -4.44 -2.98 -7.25
N LEU A 212 -4.64 -1.81 -7.87
CA LEU A 212 -5.34 -1.70 -9.15
C LEU A 212 -4.57 -2.42 -10.27
N LEU A 213 -3.25 -2.24 -10.33
CA LEU A 213 -2.42 -2.90 -11.33
C LEU A 213 -2.49 -4.42 -11.19
N LYS A 214 -2.39 -4.96 -9.97
CA LYS A 214 -2.58 -6.40 -9.71
C LYS A 214 -3.94 -6.87 -10.23
N GLU A 215 -5.02 -6.15 -9.91
CA GLU A 215 -6.37 -6.54 -10.33
C GLU A 215 -6.47 -6.62 -11.86
N GLN A 216 -5.98 -5.61 -12.58
CA GLN A 216 -5.97 -5.62 -14.05
C GLN A 216 -5.12 -6.76 -14.63
N VAL A 217 -3.97 -7.05 -14.03
CA VAL A 217 -3.16 -8.23 -14.41
C VAL A 217 -3.94 -9.53 -14.18
N ARG A 218 -4.60 -9.67 -13.03
CA ARG A 218 -5.40 -10.87 -12.67
C ARG A 218 -6.65 -11.03 -13.55
N GLN A 219 -7.20 -9.93 -14.05
CA GLN A 219 -8.30 -9.92 -15.03
C GLN A 219 -7.85 -10.27 -16.46
N GLY A 220 -6.54 -10.35 -16.70
CA GLY A 220 -5.98 -10.72 -18.01
C GLY A 220 -5.92 -9.57 -19.01
N GLU A 221 -5.95 -8.32 -18.55
CA GLU A 221 -5.92 -7.11 -19.39
C GLU A 221 -4.67 -7.06 -20.28
N VAL A 222 -3.51 -7.48 -19.76
CA VAL A 222 -2.25 -7.57 -20.51
C VAL A 222 -2.03 -8.92 -21.22
N GLY A 223 -2.95 -9.88 -21.06
CA GLY A 223 -2.80 -11.25 -21.55
C GLY A 223 -1.79 -12.06 -20.72
N HIS A 224 -1.11 -13.02 -21.35
CA HIS A 224 0.00 -13.74 -20.69
C HIS A 224 1.15 -12.75 -20.43
N VAL A 225 1.50 -12.59 -19.15
CA VAL A 225 2.61 -11.74 -18.73
C VAL A 225 3.91 -12.35 -19.24
N GLN A 226 4.71 -11.55 -19.92
CA GLN A 226 6.02 -11.94 -20.46
C GLN A 226 7.14 -11.39 -19.59
N THR A 227 7.00 -10.12 -19.18
CA THR A 227 7.99 -9.43 -18.34
C THR A 227 7.27 -8.60 -17.28
N ILE A 228 7.76 -8.68 -16.04
CA ILE A 228 7.45 -7.70 -15.00
C ILE A 228 8.76 -7.04 -14.58
N LYS A 229 8.77 -5.70 -14.48
CA LYS A 229 9.94 -4.93 -14.11
C LYS A 229 9.62 -4.03 -12.95
N VAL A 230 10.50 -4.01 -11.96
CA VAL A 230 10.46 -3.06 -10.85
C VAL A 230 11.76 -2.29 -10.82
N CYS A 231 11.61 -0.97 -10.77
CA CYS A 231 12.68 -0.03 -10.58
C CYS A 231 12.55 0.52 -9.16
N SER A 232 13.53 0.21 -8.30
CA SER A 232 13.42 0.45 -6.87
C SER A 232 14.68 1.12 -6.34
N ARG A 233 14.58 2.43 -6.14
CA ARG A 233 15.67 3.28 -5.65
C ARG A 233 15.10 4.15 -4.53
N ASP A 234 15.59 3.94 -3.32
CA ASP A 234 15.05 4.56 -2.12
C ASP A 234 15.65 5.95 -1.84
N SER A 235 14.85 6.78 -1.18
CA SER A 235 15.25 8.07 -0.63
C SER A 235 14.52 8.31 0.69
N PRO A 236 15.17 8.96 1.68
CA PRO A 236 16.56 9.43 1.67
C PRO A 236 17.58 8.28 1.78
N LEU A 237 18.85 8.58 1.49
CA LEU A 237 19.94 7.63 1.70
C LEU A 237 20.04 7.23 3.18
N PRO A 238 20.06 5.94 3.51
CA PRO A 238 20.33 5.50 4.86
C PRO A 238 21.77 5.81 5.27
N THR A 239 22.01 5.89 6.57
CA THR A 239 23.38 6.02 7.10
C THR A 239 24.13 4.69 6.95
N ILE A 240 25.46 4.75 6.82
CA ILE A 240 26.30 3.54 6.79
C ILE A 240 26.10 2.68 8.05
N ALA A 241 25.97 3.31 9.22
CA ALA A 241 25.70 2.60 10.47
C ALA A 241 24.40 1.77 10.44
N TYR A 242 23.35 2.29 9.80
CA TYR A 242 22.12 1.53 9.58
C TYR A 242 22.35 0.39 8.59
N LEU A 243 23.00 0.67 7.44
CA LEU A 243 23.25 -0.35 6.42
C LEU A 243 24.05 -1.54 6.97
N SER A 244 25.07 -1.29 7.82
CA SER A 244 25.86 -2.34 8.49
C SER A 244 25.03 -3.32 9.31
N THR A 245 23.81 -2.97 9.71
CA THR A 245 22.93 -3.81 10.54
C THR A 245 21.59 -4.15 9.87
N SER A 246 21.37 -3.68 8.63
CA SER A 246 20.11 -3.82 7.89
C SER A 246 19.83 -5.24 7.38
N GLY A 247 20.86 -6.09 7.28
CA GLY A 247 20.80 -7.38 6.59
C GLY A 247 21.14 -7.32 5.10
N GLY A 248 21.48 -6.14 4.58
CA GLY A 248 21.91 -5.93 3.19
C GLY A 248 20.77 -5.65 2.22
N ILE A 249 21.13 -5.18 1.01
CA ILE A 249 20.18 -4.67 0.02
C ILE A 249 19.03 -5.62 -0.33
N PHE A 250 19.28 -6.94 -0.33
CA PHE A 250 18.28 -7.95 -0.69
C PHE A 250 17.19 -8.15 0.37
N HIS A 251 17.55 -8.02 1.64
CA HIS A 251 16.64 -8.27 2.76
C HIS A 251 16.00 -6.99 3.30
N ASP A 252 16.65 -5.83 3.12
CA ASP A 252 16.08 -4.55 3.50
C ASP A 252 15.23 -3.91 2.38
N CYS A 253 15.79 -3.77 1.17
CA CYS A 253 15.13 -3.04 0.08
C CYS A 253 14.43 -3.98 -0.91
N ALA A 254 15.20 -4.86 -1.58
CA ALA A 254 14.70 -5.65 -2.70
C ALA A 254 13.62 -6.68 -2.30
N VAL A 255 13.52 -7.02 -1.01
CA VAL A 255 12.48 -7.90 -0.47
C VAL A 255 11.07 -7.38 -0.79
N HIS A 256 10.87 -6.06 -0.82
CA HIS A 256 9.60 -5.45 -1.20
C HIS A 256 9.30 -5.63 -2.69
N ASP A 257 10.33 -5.62 -3.54
CA ASP A 257 10.21 -5.77 -4.99
C ASP A 257 9.94 -7.24 -5.36
N ILE A 258 10.61 -8.16 -4.66
CA ILE A 258 10.35 -9.60 -4.76
C ILE A 258 8.91 -9.91 -4.34
N ASP A 259 8.48 -9.37 -3.19
CA ASP A 259 7.12 -9.53 -2.68
C ASP A 259 6.07 -9.05 -3.69
N ILE A 260 6.19 -7.80 -4.15
CA ILE A 260 5.19 -7.20 -5.02
C ILE A 260 5.08 -7.95 -6.37
N MET A 261 6.21 -8.43 -6.91
CA MET A 261 6.20 -9.23 -8.14
C MET A 261 5.48 -10.56 -7.92
N CYS A 262 5.81 -11.31 -6.86
CA CYS A 262 5.14 -12.58 -6.57
C CYS A 262 3.65 -12.38 -6.30
N TRP A 263 3.27 -11.30 -5.60
CA TRP A 263 1.89 -10.97 -5.30
C TRP A 263 1.06 -10.56 -6.53
N ILE A 264 1.64 -9.76 -7.44
CA ILE A 264 1.00 -9.39 -8.71
C ILE A 264 0.87 -10.61 -9.63
N LEU A 265 1.91 -11.46 -9.69
CA LEU A 265 1.97 -12.62 -10.57
C LEU A 265 1.17 -13.83 -10.03
N GLY A 266 0.95 -13.92 -8.72
CA GLY A 266 0.33 -15.08 -8.09
C GLY A 266 1.13 -16.37 -8.29
N GLU A 267 2.44 -16.26 -8.54
CA GLU A 267 3.37 -17.38 -8.71
C GLU A 267 4.76 -16.97 -8.21
N TYR A 268 5.63 -17.96 -8.05
CA TYR A 268 6.96 -17.81 -7.44
C TYR A 268 8.05 -18.29 -8.40
N PRO A 269 9.21 -17.62 -8.43
CA PRO A 269 10.28 -17.99 -9.34
C PRO A 269 10.87 -19.36 -8.99
N HIS A 270 11.29 -20.11 -10.01
CA HIS A 270 12.05 -21.35 -9.82
C HIS A 270 13.56 -21.12 -9.95
N ARG A 271 14.00 -19.95 -10.42
CA ARG A 271 15.42 -19.60 -10.58
C ARG A 271 15.64 -18.11 -10.42
N VAL A 272 16.76 -17.74 -9.80
CA VAL A 272 17.21 -16.35 -9.66
C VAL A 272 18.65 -16.17 -10.09
N THR A 273 18.96 -15.01 -10.67
CA THR A 273 20.32 -14.58 -10.99
C THR A 273 20.48 -13.13 -10.57
N ALA A 274 21.49 -12.81 -9.78
CA ALA A 274 21.80 -11.46 -9.33
C ALA A 274 23.16 -11.00 -9.87
N HIS A 275 23.18 -9.83 -10.48
CA HIS A 275 24.38 -9.12 -10.90
C HIS A 275 24.53 -7.87 -10.04
N VAL A 276 25.67 -7.74 -9.38
CA VAL A 276 25.88 -6.69 -8.38
C VAL A 276 27.24 -6.03 -8.50
N TYR A 277 27.31 -4.79 -8.02
CA TYR A 277 28.56 -4.07 -7.78
C TYR A 277 28.37 -3.08 -6.63
N ALA A 278 29.48 -2.68 -6.00
CA ALA A 278 29.53 -1.62 -5.01
C ALA A 278 30.45 -0.51 -5.53
N HIS A 279 29.86 0.53 -6.12
CA HIS A 279 30.62 1.69 -6.63
C HIS A 279 31.04 2.64 -5.52
N THR A 280 30.26 2.71 -4.43
CA THR A 280 30.47 3.55 -3.26
C THR A 280 31.43 2.86 -2.29
N PRO A 281 32.62 3.42 -2.01
CA PRO A 281 33.63 2.79 -1.17
C PRO A 281 33.13 2.41 0.24
N GLU A 282 32.29 3.24 0.84
CA GLU A 282 31.74 3.02 2.17
C GLU A 282 30.77 1.84 2.22
N ILE A 283 30.02 1.61 1.13
CA ILE A 283 29.10 0.47 1.00
C ILE A 283 29.93 -0.81 0.74
N ALA A 284 30.96 -0.73 -0.11
CA ALA A 284 31.88 -1.84 -0.33
C ALA A 284 32.59 -2.26 0.98
N ALA A 285 32.97 -1.30 1.83
CA ALA A 285 33.67 -1.55 3.10
C ALA A 285 32.83 -2.35 4.12
N ILE A 286 31.50 -2.29 4.02
CA ILE A 286 30.58 -3.08 4.87
C ILE A 286 30.13 -4.38 4.20
N GLY A 287 30.62 -4.68 2.98
CA GLY A 287 30.29 -5.90 2.25
C GLY A 287 28.88 -5.92 1.64
N ASP A 288 28.29 -4.77 1.37
CA ASP A 288 26.97 -4.63 0.73
C ASP A 288 27.11 -4.07 -0.70
N TYR A 289 26.00 -3.90 -1.42
CA TYR A 289 25.96 -3.51 -2.82
C TYR A 289 25.08 -2.27 -3.05
N ASP A 290 25.46 -1.41 -4.00
CA ASP A 290 24.71 -0.20 -4.35
C ASP A 290 24.16 -0.21 -5.79
N THR A 291 24.59 -1.20 -6.58
CA THR A 291 24.15 -1.43 -7.95
C THR A 291 23.76 -2.88 -8.07
N VAL A 292 22.46 -3.12 -8.25
CA VAL A 292 21.85 -4.45 -8.22
C VAL A 292 20.93 -4.60 -9.42
N ALA A 293 21.10 -5.69 -10.15
CA ALA A 293 20.16 -6.17 -11.15
C ALA A 293 19.83 -7.65 -10.86
N VAL A 294 18.56 -7.96 -10.68
CA VAL A 294 18.07 -9.34 -10.43
C VAL A 294 17.16 -9.77 -11.57
N VAL A 295 17.39 -10.99 -12.06
CA VAL A 295 16.51 -11.69 -12.99
C VAL A 295 15.85 -12.85 -12.25
N LEU A 296 14.52 -12.88 -12.27
CA LEU A 296 13.68 -13.94 -11.69
C LEU A 296 13.03 -14.72 -12.84
N SER A 297 13.17 -16.05 -12.88
CA SER A 297 12.51 -16.91 -13.87
C SER A 297 11.33 -17.63 -13.23
N TYR A 298 10.13 -17.48 -13.80
CA TYR A 298 8.90 -18.07 -13.29
C TYR A 298 8.48 -19.32 -14.09
N PRO A 299 7.75 -20.28 -13.47
CA PRO A 299 7.27 -21.48 -14.16
C PRO A 299 6.40 -21.20 -15.38
N SER A 300 5.67 -20.08 -15.38
CA SER A 300 4.87 -19.63 -16.53
C SER A 300 5.70 -19.24 -17.76
N GLY A 301 7.01 -19.06 -17.61
CA GLY A 301 7.87 -18.43 -18.62
C GLY A 301 8.01 -16.91 -18.45
N THR A 302 7.31 -16.30 -17.49
CA THR A 302 7.49 -14.88 -17.13
C THR A 302 8.92 -14.62 -16.66
N ILE A 303 9.47 -13.46 -17.03
CA ILE A 303 10.75 -12.95 -16.53
C ILE A 303 10.50 -11.73 -15.62
N GLY A 304 10.95 -11.80 -14.38
CA GLY A 304 11.00 -10.67 -13.46
C GLY A 304 12.35 -9.95 -13.53
N LEU A 305 12.34 -8.62 -13.55
CA LEU A 305 13.53 -7.77 -13.56
C LEU A 305 13.47 -6.74 -12.43
N ILE A 306 14.41 -6.81 -11.48
CA ILE A 306 14.55 -5.78 -10.44
C ILE A 306 15.84 -5.03 -10.70
N ASP A 307 15.78 -3.71 -10.78
CA ASP A 307 16.96 -2.85 -10.81
C ASP A 307 16.96 -1.82 -9.68
N SER A 308 18.10 -1.70 -9.00
CA SER A 308 18.33 -0.76 -7.90
C SER A 308 19.72 -0.14 -8.02
N THR A 309 19.75 1.19 -8.10
CA THR A 309 20.95 2.02 -8.18
C THR A 309 20.70 3.37 -7.49
N TYR A 310 21.69 4.26 -7.46
CA TYR A 310 21.49 5.62 -6.97
C TYR A 310 20.45 6.43 -7.79
N GLY A 311 19.69 7.29 -7.09
CA GLY A 311 18.73 8.25 -7.65
C GLY A 311 17.27 7.83 -7.44
N TYR A 312 16.51 8.56 -6.62
CA TYR A 312 15.15 8.14 -6.20
C TYR A 312 14.20 7.85 -7.37
N ASP A 313 13.63 6.65 -7.39
CA ASP A 313 12.70 6.17 -8.42
C ASP A 313 11.98 4.91 -7.94
N GLN A 314 10.65 4.86 -8.03
CA GLN A 314 9.81 3.72 -7.66
C GLN A 314 8.77 3.49 -8.77
N ARG A 315 9.09 2.61 -9.73
CA ARG A 315 8.22 2.29 -10.87
C ARG A 315 8.02 0.80 -11.03
N LEU A 316 6.86 0.43 -11.54
CA LEU A 316 6.53 -0.95 -11.87
C LEU A 316 5.90 -1.02 -13.25
N GLU A 317 6.37 -1.94 -14.08
CA GLU A 317 5.89 -2.15 -15.45
C GLU A 317 5.56 -3.63 -15.65
N VAL A 318 4.40 -3.93 -16.24
CA VAL A 318 4.00 -5.29 -16.61
C VAL A 318 3.71 -5.33 -18.10
N PHE A 319 4.40 -6.22 -18.81
CA PHE A 319 4.28 -6.40 -20.25
C PHE A 319 3.67 -7.77 -20.55
N GLY A 320 2.74 -7.80 -21.49
CA GLY A 320 2.18 -9.03 -22.02
C GLY A 320 1.76 -8.87 -23.47
N GLN A 321 1.18 -9.93 -24.01
CA GLN A 321 0.82 -9.99 -25.43
C GLN A 321 -0.22 -8.94 -25.87
N ARG A 322 -1.00 -8.38 -24.93
CA ARG A 322 -2.05 -7.40 -25.22
C ARG A 322 -1.65 -5.95 -24.94
N GLY A 323 -0.45 -5.70 -24.42
CA GLY A 323 0.03 -4.36 -24.10
C GLY A 323 0.81 -4.32 -22.81
N MET A 324 0.74 -3.17 -22.12
CA MET A 324 1.47 -2.94 -20.88
C MET A 324 0.66 -2.15 -19.86
N LEU A 325 0.97 -2.38 -18.58
CA LEU A 325 0.52 -1.56 -17.45
C LEU A 325 1.74 -0.92 -16.80
N ILE A 326 1.62 0.35 -16.42
CA ILE A 326 2.71 1.11 -15.80
C ILE A 326 2.17 1.78 -14.54
N CYS A 327 2.83 1.55 -13.42
CA CYS A 327 2.70 2.35 -12.21
C CYS A 327 3.88 3.34 -12.15
N ASN A 328 3.58 4.63 -12.36
CA ASN A 328 4.56 5.71 -12.28
C ASN A 328 4.69 6.25 -10.85
N ASN A 329 5.74 7.03 -10.61
CA ASN A 329 5.91 7.76 -9.36
C ASN A 329 4.79 8.80 -9.17
N GLU A 330 4.26 8.87 -7.95
CA GLU A 330 3.30 9.90 -7.56
C GLU A 330 3.97 11.25 -7.29
N ARG A 331 3.22 12.32 -7.57
CA ARG A 331 3.58 13.71 -7.27
C ARG A 331 2.67 14.22 -6.14
N PRO A 332 3.19 14.96 -5.15
CA PRO A 332 2.37 15.52 -4.07
C PRO A 332 1.30 16.50 -4.56
N MET A 333 1.56 17.20 -5.66
CA MET A 333 0.69 18.24 -6.22
C MET A 333 0.45 17.97 -7.71
N CYS A 334 -0.36 16.95 -8.01
CA CYS A 334 -0.81 16.67 -9.37
C CYS A 334 -1.66 17.85 -9.89
N GLY A 335 -1.42 18.28 -11.13
CA GLY A 335 -2.18 19.36 -11.79
C GLY A 335 -1.61 20.77 -11.64
N VAL A 336 -0.44 20.94 -11.02
CA VAL A 336 0.29 22.23 -11.00
C VAL A 336 1.50 22.16 -11.92
N GLU A 337 1.40 22.80 -13.08
CA GLU A 337 2.55 23.01 -13.96
C GLU A 337 3.12 24.42 -13.76
N SER A 338 4.44 24.56 -13.91
CA SER A 338 5.11 25.86 -13.83
C SER A 338 5.78 26.22 -15.16
N GLN A 339 5.61 27.47 -15.58
CA GLN A 339 6.24 28.06 -16.76
C GLN A 339 7.02 29.30 -16.32
N ILE A 340 8.26 29.10 -15.88
CA ILE A 340 9.09 30.15 -15.28
C ILE A 340 10.27 30.46 -16.21
N GLY A 341 10.29 31.69 -16.73
CA GLY A 341 11.33 32.15 -17.65
C GLY A 341 11.37 31.33 -18.95
N LEU A 342 12.57 31.02 -19.43
CA LEU A 342 12.80 30.28 -20.68
C LEU A 342 12.88 28.75 -20.48
N ARG A 343 12.32 28.20 -19.40
CA ARG A 343 12.44 26.78 -19.02
C ARG A 343 11.32 25.87 -19.58
N GLY A 344 10.36 26.44 -20.32
CA GLY A 344 9.18 25.70 -20.79
C GLY A 344 8.24 25.29 -19.65
N SER A 345 7.31 24.37 -19.93
CA SER A 345 6.45 23.76 -18.91
C SER A 345 7.24 22.75 -18.08
N GLN A 346 7.08 22.80 -16.77
CA GLN A 346 7.73 21.91 -15.80
C GLN A 346 6.68 21.33 -14.85
N ASP A 347 6.70 20.01 -14.69
CA ASP A 347 5.92 19.29 -13.68
C ASP A 347 6.50 19.52 -12.27
N GLN A 348 5.66 19.35 -11.24
CA GLN A 348 6.15 19.27 -9.87
C GLN A 348 7.03 18.04 -9.66
N PRO A 349 8.05 18.10 -8.78
CA PRO A 349 8.82 16.92 -8.39
C PRO A 349 7.92 15.78 -7.89
N ILE A 350 8.37 14.55 -8.07
CA ILE A 350 7.77 13.39 -7.39
C ILE A 350 7.99 13.53 -5.87
N TYR A 351 7.31 12.70 -5.07
CA TYR A 351 7.58 12.66 -3.63
C TYR A 351 9.09 12.53 -3.34
N PHE A 352 9.57 13.21 -2.30
CA PHE A 352 11.00 13.22 -1.97
C PHE A 352 11.53 11.88 -1.46
N SER A 353 10.67 11.10 -0.79
CA SER A 353 11.05 9.90 -0.05
C SER A 353 9.99 8.81 -0.11
N PHE A 354 10.43 7.56 0.08
CA PHE A 354 9.52 6.41 0.08
C PHE A 354 8.44 6.47 1.19
N PRO A 355 8.65 7.03 2.41
CA PRO A 355 7.59 7.16 3.39
C PRO A 355 6.48 8.11 2.93
N SER A 356 6.84 9.18 2.23
CA SER A 356 5.85 10.10 1.66
C SER A 356 5.11 9.46 0.49
N ARG A 357 5.82 8.73 -0.38
CA ARG A 357 5.21 8.00 -1.50
C ARG A 357 4.22 6.93 -1.01
N TYR A 358 4.63 6.09 -0.06
CA TYR A 358 3.83 4.97 0.42
C TYR A 358 2.99 5.31 1.67
N HIS A 359 2.79 6.59 2.01
CA HIS A 359 2.07 7.00 3.22
C HIS A 359 0.67 6.37 3.32
N ARG A 360 -0.06 6.28 2.20
CA ARG A 360 -1.37 5.63 2.12
C ARG A 360 -1.28 4.12 2.30
N ALA A 361 -0.24 3.49 1.75
CA ALA A 361 0.02 2.07 1.95
C ALA A 361 0.21 1.74 3.43
N TYR A 362 0.99 2.54 4.16
CA TYR A 362 1.21 2.40 5.61
C TYR A 362 -0.06 2.59 6.45
N VAL A 363 -0.96 3.50 6.04
CA VAL A 363 -2.27 3.66 6.70
C VAL A 363 -3.15 2.45 6.43
N ASN A 364 -3.27 2.06 5.16
CA ASN A 364 -4.14 0.97 4.71
C ASN A 364 -3.74 -0.39 5.32
N GLU A 365 -2.45 -0.68 5.47
CA GLU A 365 -2.02 -1.94 6.10
C GLU A 365 -2.35 -2.01 7.59
N MET A 366 -2.24 -0.88 8.31
CA MET A 366 -2.60 -0.78 9.72
C MET A 366 -4.11 -0.96 9.89
N GLU A 367 -4.91 -0.28 9.05
CA GLU A 367 -6.36 -0.45 9.03
C GLU A 367 -6.76 -1.90 8.71
N HIS A 368 -6.12 -2.51 7.72
CA HIS A 368 -6.33 -3.92 7.39
C HIS A 368 -6.03 -4.84 8.58
N PHE A 369 -4.93 -4.60 9.29
CA PHE A 369 -4.60 -5.36 10.50
C PHE A 369 -5.68 -5.21 11.57
N LEU A 370 -6.15 -3.98 11.82
CA LEU A 370 -7.23 -3.70 12.78
C LEU A 370 -8.54 -4.39 12.37
N ASP A 371 -8.88 -4.42 11.09
CA ASP A 371 -10.08 -5.11 10.59
C ASP A 371 -9.96 -6.62 10.74
N VAL A 372 -8.79 -7.20 10.49
CA VAL A 372 -8.53 -8.64 10.69
C VAL A 372 -8.70 -9.04 12.15
N ILE A 373 -8.12 -8.30 13.09
CA ILE A 373 -8.21 -8.66 14.52
C ILE A 373 -9.62 -8.45 15.10
N GLN A 374 -10.45 -7.65 14.44
CA GLN A 374 -11.88 -7.49 14.74
C GLN A 374 -12.77 -8.50 14.00
N GLY A 375 -12.20 -9.35 13.14
CA GLY A 375 -12.93 -10.34 12.36
C GLY A 375 -13.74 -9.76 11.18
N LYS A 376 -13.40 -8.55 10.72
CA LYS A 376 -14.07 -7.86 9.60
C LYS A 376 -13.48 -8.24 8.24
N ASP A 377 -12.19 -8.59 8.18
CA ASP A 377 -11.50 -9.00 6.95
C ASP A 377 -10.59 -10.22 7.19
N LYS A 378 -10.15 -10.86 6.11
CA LYS A 378 -9.17 -11.95 6.13
C LYS A 378 -7.76 -11.40 5.96
N LEU A 379 -6.77 -12.10 6.50
CA LEU A 379 -5.36 -11.70 6.38
C LEU A 379 -4.92 -11.72 4.90
N LYS A 380 -4.44 -10.58 4.39
CA LYS A 380 -3.99 -10.41 2.98
C LYS A 380 -2.50 -10.72 2.77
N VAL A 381 -1.74 -10.87 3.85
CA VAL A 381 -0.32 -11.23 3.84
C VAL A 381 -0.16 -12.50 4.65
N LEU A 382 0.05 -13.61 3.97
CA LEU A 382 0.09 -14.93 4.61
C LEU A 382 1.52 -15.31 5.01
N GLY A 383 1.64 -16.16 6.02
CA GLY A 383 2.94 -16.57 6.55
C GLY A 383 3.81 -17.30 5.52
N HIS A 384 3.24 -18.23 4.77
CA HIS A 384 3.97 -18.94 3.70
C HIS A 384 4.44 -17.97 2.60
N GLU A 385 3.69 -16.92 2.27
CA GLU A 385 4.12 -15.92 1.28
C GLU A 385 5.34 -15.16 1.78
N THR A 386 5.31 -14.78 3.07
CA THR A 386 6.41 -14.07 3.72
C THR A 386 7.68 -14.93 3.77
N LEU A 387 7.54 -16.23 4.10
CA LEU A 387 8.66 -17.17 4.11
C LEU A 387 9.21 -17.41 2.70
N ALA A 388 8.35 -17.55 1.70
CA ALA A 388 8.76 -17.73 0.31
C ALA A 388 9.54 -16.51 -0.22
N VAL A 389 9.07 -15.29 0.08
CA VAL A 389 9.78 -14.05 -0.27
C VAL A 389 11.16 -13.98 0.40
N SER A 390 11.26 -14.32 1.69
CA SER A 390 12.55 -14.36 2.41
C SER A 390 13.51 -15.40 1.81
N LYS A 391 13.00 -16.56 1.39
CA LYS A 391 13.78 -17.60 0.70
C LYS A 391 14.30 -17.10 -0.65
N ILE A 392 13.51 -16.35 -1.41
CA ILE A 392 13.94 -15.74 -2.67
C ILE A 392 15.01 -14.68 -2.42
N ALA A 393 14.82 -13.78 -1.45
CA ALA A 393 15.82 -12.77 -1.08
C ALA A 393 17.17 -13.40 -0.70
N SER A 394 17.15 -14.48 0.09
CA SER A 394 18.34 -15.25 0.44
C SER A 394 19.01 -15.89 -0.79
N ALA A 395 18.23 -16.36 -1.77
CA ALA A 395 18.76 -16.90 -3.02
C ALA A 395 19.37 -15.81 -3.91
N CYS A 396 18.79 -14.62 -3.95
CA CYS A 396 19.37 -13.45 -4.63
C CYS A 396 20.71 -13.07 -4.01
N GLU A 397 20.80 -13.01 -2.68
CA GLU A 397 22.05 -12.75 -1.98
C GLU A 397 23.10 -13.83 -2.27
N LYS A 398 22.71 -15.11 -2.24
CA LYS A 398 23.61 -16.22 -2.59
C LYS A 398 24.13 -16.07 -4.02
N SER A 399 23.25 -15.79 -4.98
CA SER A 399 23.62 -15.57 -6.38
C SER A 399 24.60 -14.41 -6.54
N ALA A 400 24.36 -13.29 -5.84
CA ALA A 400 25.23 -12.12 -5.85
C ALA A 400 26.64 -12.43 -5.31
N ARG A 401 26.73 -13.26 -4.26
CA ARG A 401 28.01 -13.67 -3.65
C ARG A 401 28.78 -14.67 -4.50
N THR A 402 28.10 -15.60 -5.18
CA THR A 402 28.76 -16.67 -5.96
C THR A 402 28.95 -16.32 -7.43
N GLY A 403 28.18 -15.37 -7.97
CA GLY A 403 28.10 -15.08 -9.40
C GLY A 403 27.35 -16.13 -10.22
N GLU A 404 26.70 -17.10 -9.57
CA GLU A 404 25.99 -18.21 -10.21
C GLU A 404 24.47 -18.03 -10.11
N SER A 405 23.73 -18.68 -11.02
CA SER A 405 22.27 -18.77 -10.89
C SER A 405 21.90 -19.74 -9.77
N VAL A 406 20.85 -19.42 -9.01
CA VAL A 406 20.35 -20.25 -7.90
C VAL A 406 18.97 -20.78 -8.27
N GLU A 407 18.85 -22.11 -8.31
CA GLU A 407 17.55 -22.79 -8.46
C GLU A 407 16.81 -22.82 -7.11
N LEU A 408 15.50 -22.56 -7.17
CA LEU A 408 14.59 -22.56 -6.03
C LEU A 408 13.70 -23.81 -6.13
N THR A 409 13.77 -24.65 -5.10
CA THR A 409 12.88 -25.79 -4.93
C THR A 409 11.80 -25.46 -3.91
N TRP A 410 10.55 -25.75 -4.26
CA TRP A 410 9.39 -25.45 -3.42
C TRP A 410 8.76 -26.74 -2.92
N GLY A 411 8.67 -26.91 -1.60
CA GLY A 411 7.94 -27.99 -0.96
C GLY A 411 6.41 -27.80 -1.07
N PRO A 412 5.62 -28.86 -0.81
CA PRO A 412 4.15 -28.78 -0.84
C PRO A 412 3.56 -27.71 0.07
N ASP A 413 4.20 -27.43 1.21
CA ASP A 413 3.74 -26.47 2.22
C ASP A 413 4.47 -25.11 2.15
N ASP A 414 5.43 -24.95 1.23
CA ASP A 414 6.23 -23.73 1.10
C ASP A 414 5.44 -22.56 0.46
N LEU A 415 4.43 -22.89 -0.34
CA LEU A 415 3.69 -21.95 -1.18
C LEU A 415 2.20 -21.91 -0.81
N PRO A 416 1.48 -20.82 -1.14
CA PRO A 416 0.04 -20.78 -0.99
C PRO A 416 -0.63 -21.93 -1.74
N PRO A 417 -1.73 -22.51 -1.21
CA PRO A 417 -2.56 -23.40 -1.99
C PRO A 417 -3.09 -22.66 -3.24
N LYS A 418 -2.99 -23.32 -4.40
CA LYS A 418 -3.37 -22.77 -5.71
C LYS A 418 -4.86 -22.52 -5.85
#